data_AF-A0A346IHZ4-F1
#
_entry.id   AF-A0A346IHZ4-F1
#
_cell.length_a   1.000
_cell.length_b   1.000
_cell.length_c   1.000
_cell.angle_alpha   90.00
_cell.angle_beta   90.00
_cell.angle_gamma   90.00
#
_symmetry.space_group_name_H-M   'P 1'
#
loop_
_entity.id
_entity.type
_entity.pdbx_description
1 polymer ?
#
loop_
_entity_poly.entity_id
_entity_poly.type
_entity_poly.pdbx_seq_one_letter_code
_entity_poly.pdbx_strand_id
1 'polypeptide(L)'
;MFWSLVLVAVMVGVVCYRWQRRRLYQIYKELSNSAKHYPIIGHTYLMRNSDANNGAVWFKAVGRLAIENGGITSFWMANKLYIMVADPETSEVILKSCMEKGFVTQFIRTVIGNGSIFAAVDIWRPRRKILAPVFSMKNLNEFVKVFNRQSMIMADTLEPMAGGA
;
A
#
# COMPACT_ATOMS: atom_id res chain seq x y z
N MET A 1 36.26 12.80 -25.65
CA MET A 1 36.77 12.41 -24.31
C MET A 1 35.76 12.67 -23.18
N PHE A 2 35.13 13.84 -23.08
CA PHE A 2 34.11 14.09 -22.05
C PHE A 2 32.90 13.13 -22.15
N TRP A 3 32.27 13.03 -23.32
CA TRP A 3 31.11 12.15 -23.54
C TRP A 3 31.39 10.67 -23.32
N SER A 4 32.60 10.20 -23.64
CA SER A 4 33.01 8.82 -23.38
C SER A 4 33.17 8.55 -21.88
N LEU A 5 33.69 9.50 -21.10
CA LEU A 5 33.78 9.37 -19.65
C LEU A 5 32.38 9.38 -18.99
N VAL A 6 31.47 10.23 -19.49
CA VAL A 6 30.06 10.25 -19.05
C VAL A 6 29.38 8.90 -19.33
N LEU A 7 29.55 8.34 -20.53
CA LEU A 7 29.00 7.03 -20.89
C LEU A 7 29.52 5.90 -20.00
N VAL A 8 30.82 5.88 -19.72
CA VAL A 8 31.44 4.89 -18.83
C VAL A 8 30.90 5.04 -17.40
N ALA A 9 30.80 6.26 -16.88
CA ALA A 9 30.25 6.52 -15.56
C ALA A 9 28.78 6.07 -15.44
N VAL A 10 27.96 6.33 -16.46
CA VAL A 10 26.57 5.86 -16.53
C VAL A 10 26.51 4.33 -16.57
N MET A 11 27.33 3.67 -17.40
CA MET A 11 27.39 2.21 -17.47
C MET A 11 27.77 1.59 -16.14
N VAL A 12 28.83 2.08 -15.49
CA VAL A 12 29.24 1.63 -14.16
C VAL A 12 28.10 1.87 -13.14
N GLY A 13 27.48 3.04 -13.18
CA GLY A 13 26.33 3.36 -12.32
C GLY A 13 25.16 2.38 -12.50
N VAL A 14 24.82 2.04 -13.75
CA VAL A 14 23.77 1.06 -14.06
C VAL A 14 24.16 -0.33 -13.58
N VAL A 15 25.39 -0.78 -13.81
CA VAL A 15 25.88 -2.09 -13.35
C VAL A 15 25.85 -2.16 -11.83
N CYS A 16 26.38 -1.15 -11.13
CA CYS A 16 26.34 -1.06 -9.67
C CYS A 16 24.91 -1.07 -9.14
N TYR A 17 24.01 -0.28 -9.74
CA TYR A 17 22.59 -0.23 -9.39
C TYR A 17 21.91 -1.59 -9.56
N ARG A 18 22.15 -2.27 -10.68
CA ARG A 18 21.58 -3.60 -10.95
C ARG A 18 22.15 -4.66 -10.00
N TRP A 19 23.44 -4.57 -9.70
CA TRP A 19 24.10 -5.48 -8.76
C TRP A 19 23.56 -5.32 -7.34
N GLN A 20 23.44 -4.09 -6.84
CA GLN A 20 22.85 -3.81 -5.52
C GLN A 20 21.42 -4.34 -5.39
N ARG A 21 20.66 -4.36 -6.50
CA ARG A 21 19.27 -4.83 -6.53
C ARG A 21 19.09 -6.26 -7.02
N ARG A 22 20.17 -7.03 -7.21
CA ARG A 22 20.11 -8.39 -7.77
C ARG A 22 19.12 -9.31 -7.04
N ARG A 23 19.06 -9.19 -5.71
CA ARG A 23 18.15 -9.98 -4.86
C ARG A 23 16.68 -9.67 -5.14
N LEU A 24 16.34 -8.40 -5.37
CA LEU A 24 14.97 -8.02 -5.72
C LEU A 24 14.56 -8.59 -7.08
N TYR A 25 15.48 -8.60 -8.05
CA TYR A 25 15.23 -9.23 -9.34
C TYR A 25 15.10 -10.76 -9.25
N GLN A 26 15.82 -11.41 -8.34
CA GLN A 26 15.66 -12.84 -8.05
C GLN A 26 14.28 -13.14 -7.47
N ILE A 27 13.89 -12.44 -6.39
CA ILE A 27 12.56 -12.56 -5.77
C ILE A 27 11.45 -12.29 -6.80
N TYR A 28 11.62 -11.24 -7.62
CA TYR A 28 10.68 -10.96 -8.70
C TYR A 28 10.53 -12.15 -9.65
N LYS A 29 11.64 -12.76 -10.10
CA LYS A 29 11.58 -13.91 -11.02
C LYS A 29 10.94 -15.15 -10.39
N GLU A 30 11.14 -15.36 -9.10
CA GLU A 30 10.55 -16.49 -8.36
C GLU A 30 9.04 -16.31 -8.14
N LEU A 31 8.57 -15.07 -7.99
CA LEU A 31 7.18 -14.74 -7.68
C LEU A 31 6.37 -14.17 -8.86
N SER A 32 6.99 -13.90 -10.01
CA SER A 32 6.34 -13.26 -11.16
C SER A 32 5.95 -14.29 -12.20
N ASN A 33 4.66 -14.38 -12.51
CA ASN A 33 4.15 -15.45 -13.37
C ASN A 33 3.50 -15.01 -14.68
N SER A 34 3.45 -13.71 -15.06
CA SER A 34 2.94 -13.42 -16.42
C SER A 34 3.15 -12.01 -17.01
N ALA A 35 3.48 -10.99 -16.23
CA ALA A 35 3.49 -9.61 -16.73
C ALA A 35 4.86 -9.16 -17.28
N LYS A 36 4.84 -8.43 -18.39
CA LYS A 36 6.05 -7.88 -19.02
C LYS A 36 6.53 -6.66 -18.24
N HIS A 37 7.68 -6.79 -17.57
CA HIS A 37 8.33 -5.67 -16.90
C HIS A 37 9.05 -4.75 -17.88
N TYR A 38 8.67 -3.47 -17.94
CA TYR A 38 9.44 -2.45 -18.66
C TYR A 38 10.49 -1.79 -17.75
N PRO A 39 11.69 -1.48 -18.26
CA PRO A 39 12.70 -0.75 -17.49
C PRO A 39 12.15 0.61 -17.07
N ILE A 40 12.53 1.07 -15.87
CA ILE A 40 12.15 2.36 -15.23
C ILE A 40 10.69 2.42 -14.77
N ILE A 41 9.73 2.07 -15.64
CA ILE A 41 8.28 2.21 -15.39
C ILE A 41 7.71 0.98 -14.67
N GLY A 42 8.25 -0.21 -14.94
CA GLY A 42 7.75 -1.45 -14.37
C GLY A 42 6.40 -1.85 -14.96
N HIS A 43 5.44 -2.15 -14.10
CA HIS A 43 4.05 -2.53 -14.44
C HIS A 43 3.06 -1.38 -14.26
N THR A 44 3.51 -0.15 -14.02
CA THR A 44 2.58 0.97 -13.84
C THR A 44 1.78 1.29 -15.11
N TYR A 45 2.23 0.85 -16.29
CA TYR A 45 1.44 0.93 -17.52
C TYR A 45 0.11 0.14 -17.43
N LEU A 46 0.03 -0.89 -16.58
CA LEU A 46 -1.22 -1.60 -16.30
C LEU A 46 -2.25 -0.73 -15.56
N MET A 47 -1.81 0.41 -15.00
CA MET A 47 -2.69 1.39 -14.34
C MET A 47 -3.29 2.40 -15.34
N ARG A 48 -2.93 2.36 -16.63
CA ARG A 48 -3.34 3.37 -17.61
C ARG A 48 -4.82 3.31 -17.99
N ASN A 49 -5.48 2.15 -17.86
CA ASN A 49 -6.91 1.97 -18.17
C ASN A 49 -7.81 1.96 -16.93
N SER A 50 -7.29 2.23 -15.74
CA SER A 50 -8.16 2.56 -14.60
C SER A 50 -8.54 4.03 -14.70
N ASP A 51 -9.79 4.32 -15.04
CA ASP A 51 -10.36 5.64 -14.85
C ASP A 51 -9.93 6.23 -13.50
N ALA A 52 -9.72 7.55 -13.44
CA ALA A 52 -9.28 8.24 -12.22
C ALA A 52 -10.20 7.97 -10.99
N ASN A 53 -11.44 7.55 -11.23
CA ASN A 53 -12.41 7.15 -10.21
C ASN A 53 -12.29 5.68 -9.75
N ASN A 54 -11.33 4.90 -10.27
CA ASN A 54 -11.36 3.44 -10.18
C ASN A 54 -10.01 2.82 -9.79
N GLY A 55 -9.24 3.46 -8.89
CA GLY A 55 -8.02 2.86 -8.32
C GLY A 55 -8.23 1.47 -7.71
N ALA A 56 -9.47 1.16 -7.28
CA ALA A 56 -9.88 -0.17 -6.85
C ALA A 56 -9.78 -1.24 -7.95
N VAL A 57 -9.92 -0.90 -9.22
CA VAL A 57 -9.85 -1.85 -10.35
C VAL A 57 -8.46 -2.45 -10.47
N TRP A 58 -7.41 -1.63 -10.32
CA TRP A 58 -6.04 -2.14 -10.41
C TRP A 58 -5.71 -3.06 -9.23
N PHE A 59 -6.08 -2.69 -8.00
CA PHE A 59 -5.90 -3.57 -6.84
C PHE A 59 -6.67 -4.89 -7.00
N LYS A 60 -7.89 -4.85 -7.54
CA LYS A 60 -8.67 -6.06 -7.87
C LYS A 60 -7.99 -6.90 -8.94
N ALA A 61 -7.43 -6.29 -9.98
CA ALA A 61 -6.75 -7.01 -11.06
C ALA A 61 -5.49 -7.71 -10.56
N VAL A 62 -4.64 -7.02 -9.79
CA VAL A 62 -3.43 -7.61 -9.19
C VAL A 62 -3.79 -8.67 -8.15
N GLY A 63 -4.87 -8.46 -7.38
CA GLY A 63 -5.38 -9.46 -6.45
C GLY A 63 -5.87 -10.74 -7.14
N ARG A 64 -6.61 -10.62 -8.25
CA ARG A 64 -7.02 -11.77 -9.07
C ARG A 64 -5.81 -12.51 -9.63
N LEU A 65 -4.83 -11.78 -10.15
CA LEU A 65 -3.58 -12.36 -10.63
C LEU A 65 -2.82 -13.09 -9.50
N ALA A 66 -2.83 -12.56 -8.28
CA ALA A 66 -2.25 -13.25 -7.13
C ALA A 66 -2.97 -14.58 -6.87
N ILE A 67 -4.30 -14.58 -6.85
CA ILE A 67 -5.13 -15.76 -6.61
C ILE A 67 -4.88 -16.83 -7.69
N GLU A 68 -4.89 -16.44 -8.97
CA GLU A 68 -4.60 -17.34 -10.11
C GLU A 68 -3.19 -17.94 -10.03
N ASN A 69 -2.24 -17.24 -9.42
CA ASN A 69 -0.86 -17.67 -9.24
C ASN A 69 -0.59 -18.44 -7.94
N GLY A 70 -1.63 -18.99 -7.30
CA GLY A 70 -1.47 -19.74 -6.04
C GLY A 70 -1.37 -18.83 -4.81
N GLY A 71 -1.91 -17.62 -4.88
CA GLY A 71 -2.10 -16.71 -3.76
C GLY A 71 -0.98 -15.69 -3.53
N ILE A 72 0.06 -15.66 -4.37
CA ILE A 72 1.12 -14.64 -4.31
C ILE A 72 1.54 -14.21 -5.71
N THR A 73 1.80 -12.92 -5.89
CA THR A 73 2.40 -12.42 -7.13
C THR A 73 3.24 -11.18 -6.85
N SER A 74 4.21 -10.90 -7.71
CA SER A 74 5.06 -9.71 -7.57
C SER A 74 4.96 -8.79 -8.77
N PHE A 75 5.08 -7.49 -8.53
CA PHE A 75 5.05 -6.49 -9.59
C PHE A 75 5.95 -5.30 -9.25
N TRP A 76 6.58 -4.75 -10.28
CA TRP A 76 7.31 -3.49 -10.17
C TRP A 76 6.38 -2.30 -10.32
N MET A 77 6.49 -1.34 -9.43
CA MET A 77 5.94 0.00 -9.60
C MET A 77 7.11 0.97 -9.59
N ALA A 78 7.41 1.52 -10.76
CA ALA A 78 8.64 2.24 -11.04
C ALA A 78 9.88 1.43 -10.62
N ASN A 79 10.66 1.92 -9.65
CA ASN A 79 11.88 1.29 -9.16
C ASN A 79 11.71 0.50 -7.86
N LYS A 80 10.46 0.27 -7.41
CA LYS A 80 10.12 -0.48 -6.19
C LYS A 80 9.41 -1.78 -6.55
N LEU A 81 9.82 -2.87 -5.91
CA LEU A 81 9.15 -4.16 -6.00
C LEU A 81 8.05 -4.22 -4.94
N TYR A 82 6.86 -4.61 -5.37
CA TYR A 82 5.72 -4.88 -4.50
C TYR A 82 5.31 -6.33 -4.65
N ILE A 83 4.81 -6.91 -3.57
CA ILE A 83 4.32 -8.27 -3.51
C ILE A 83 2.85 -8.18 -3.08
N MET A 84 1.97 -8.74 -3.91
CA MET A 84 0.57 -8.92 -3.58
C MET A 84 0.40 -10.32 -3.01
N VAL A 85 -0.25 -10.39 -1.86
CA VAL A 85 -0.52 -11.64 -1.14
C VAL A 85 -2.03 -11.73 -0.97
N ALA A 86 -2.60 -12.80 -1.51
CA ALA A 86 -4.00 -13.17 -1.39
C ALA A 86 -4.19 -14.48 -0.62
N ASP A 87 -3.13 -15.26 -0.44
CA ASP A 87 -3.12 -16.45 0.42
C ASP A 87 -3.23 -16.07 1.91
N PRO A 88 -4.20 -16.62 2.66
CA PRO A 88 -4.42 -16.27 4.06
C PRO A 88 -3.27 -16.69 4.98
N GLU A 89 -2.68 -17.87 4.79
CA GLU A 89 -1.60 -18.38 5.65
C GLU A 89 -0.34 -17.52 5.52
N THR A 90 0.04 -17.21 4.28
CA THR A 90 1.16 -16.31 3.96
C THR A 90 0.89 -14.90 4.49
N SER A 91 -0.35 -14.41 4.35
CA SER A 91 -0.73 -13.11 4.89
C SER A 91 -0.58 -13.03 6.40
N GLU A 92 -0.99 -14.08 7.13
CA GLU A 92 -0.84 -14.15 8.58
C GLU A 92 0.63 -14.06 9.01
N VAL A 93 1.52 -14.82 8.36
CA VAL A 93 2.96 -14.80 8.64
C VAL A 93 3.54 -13.41 8.38
N ILE A 94 3.21 -12.79 7.25
CA ILE A 94 3.71 -11.47 6.88
C ILE A 94 3.20 -10.39 7.83
N LEU A 95 1.90 -10.40 8.18
CA LEU A 95 1.31 -9.39 9.07
C LEU A 95 1.85 -9.47 10.50
N LYS A 96 2.29 -10.65 10.95
CA LYS A 96 2.92 -10.84 12.26
C LYS A 96 4.41 -10.48 12.27
N SER A 97 5.13 -10.68 11.17
CA SER A 97 6.58 -10.50 11.09
C SER A 97 7.00 -9.13 10.55
N CYS A 98 6.29 -8.60 9.55
CA CYS A 98 6.61 -7.38 8.81
C CYS A 98 5.71 -6.20 9.22
N MET A 99 5.82 -5.75 10.47
CA MET A 99 4.98 -4.65 10.98
C MET A 99 5.37 -3.26 10.51
N GLU A 100 6.57 -3.11 9.92
CA GLU A 100 7.05 -1.83 9.40
C GLU A 100 6.18 -1.33 8.25
N LYS A 101 6.01 -0.01 8.20
CA LYS A 101 5.13 0.61 7.22
C LYS A 101 5.83 0.74 5.87
N GLY A 102 5.13 0.37 4.81
CA GLY A 102 5.64 0.46 3.44
C GLY A 102 5.82 1.90 2.96
N PHE A 103 6.51 2.05 1.83
CA PHE A 103 6.88 3.34 1.21
C PHE A 103 5.70 4.31 1.05
N VAL A 104 4.49 3.81 0.74
CA VAL A 104 3.28 4.63 0.57
C VAL A 104 2.99 5.49 1.81
N THR A 105 3.31 4.99 3.00
CA THR A 105 3.08 5.74 4.24
C THR A 105 4.04 6.91 4.46
N GLN A 106 5.20 6.93 3.78
CA GLN A 106 6.17 8.02 3.90
C GLN A 106 5.59 9.34 3.37
N PHE A 107 4.83 9.31 2.27
CA PHE A 107 4.15 10.50 1.76
C PHE A 107 3.20 11.10 2.79
N ILE A 108 2.45 10.26 3.48
CA ILE A 108 1.51 10.69 4.51
C ILE A 108 2.26 11.24 5.72
N ARG A 109 3.39 10.63 6.11
CA ARG A 109 4.25 11.15 7.19
C ARG A 109 4.77 12.57 6.90
N THR A 110 5.02 12.92 5.63
CA THR A 110 5.43 14.29 5.28
C THR A 110 4.35 15.32 5.62
N VAL A 111 3.07 14.94 5.54
CA VAL A 111 1.93 15.85 5.77
C VAL A 111 1.56 15.91 7.25
N ILE A 112 1.43 14.76 7.92
CA ILE A 112 0.88 14.66 9.29
C ILE A 112 1.89 14.13 10.33
N GLY A 113 3.16 14.00 9.95
CA GLY A 113 4.23 13.52 10.82
C GLY A 113 4.05 12.08 11.27
N ASN A 114 4.57 11.77 12.47
CA ASN A 114 4.43 10.46 13.09
C ASN A 114 3.06 10.27 13.75
N GLY A 115 1.96 10.47 13.01
CA GLY A 115 0.63 10.07 13.47
C GLY A 115 0.58 8.57 13.77
N SER A 116 -0.22 8.14 14.75
CA SER A 116 -0.17 6.76 15.28
C SER A 116 -0.26 5.66 14.21
N ILE A 117 -1.10 5.83 13.18
CA ILE A 117 -1.27 4.81 12.11
C ILE A 117 -0.03 4.71 11.20
N PHE A 118 0.66 5.83 11.00
CA PHE A 118 1.75 5.93 10.04
C PHE A 118 3.12 5.81 10.69
N ALA A 119 3.24 5.97 12.01
CA ALA A 119 4.50 5.94 12.75
C ALA A 119 5.28 4.62 12.58
N ALA A 120 6.60 4.67 12.78
CA ALA A 120 7.48 3.50 12.79
C ALA A 120 7.12 2.57 13.97
N VAL A 121 7.52 1.30 13.92
CA VAL A 121 7.03 0.28 14.86
C VAL A 121 7.43 0.58 16.31
N ASP A 122 8.63 1.09 16.52
CA ASP A 122 9.17 1.54 17.81
C ASP A 122 8.35 2.66 18.44
N ILE A 123 7.77 3.56 17.63
CA ILE A 123 6.88 4.64 18.07
C ILE A 123 5.43 4.15 18.21
N TRP A 124 4.97 3.33 17.26
CA TRP A 124 3.59 2.86 17.18
C TRP A 124 3.24 1.93 18.34
N ARG A 125 4.12 0.97 18.70
CA ARG A 125 3.83 -0.04 19.72
C ARG A 125 3.49 0.56 21.09
N PRO A 126 4.31 1.46 21.68
CA PRO A 126 3.98 2.07 22.97
C PRO A 126 2.68 2.87 22.93
N ARG A 127 2.47 3.66 21.87
CA ARG A 127 1.25 4.45 21.69
C ARG A 127 0.01 3.57 21.55
N ARG A 128 0.11 2.47 20.79
CA ARG A 128 -1.01 1.53 20.63
C ARG A 128 -1.36 0.86 21.95
N LYS A 129 -0.37 0.51 22.78
CA LYS A 129 -0.59 -0.05 24.12
C LYS A 129 -1.39 0.91 25.01
N ILE A 130 -1.12 2.21 24.94
CA ILE A 130 -1.82 3.25 25.70
C ILE A 130 -3.21 3.53 25.13
N LEU A 131 -3.36 3.55 23.80
CA LEU A 131 -4.61 3.92 23.13
C LEU A 131 -5.61 2.78 23.02
N ALA A 132 -5.17 1.51 22.94
CA ALA A 132 -6.06 0.38 22.73
C ALA A 132 -7.19 0.26 23.78
N PRO A 133 -6.96 0.50 25.10
CA PRO A 133 -8.01 0.48 26.12
C PRO A 133 -9.11 1.54 25.92
N VAL A 134 -8.79 2.66 25.26
CA VAL A 134 -9.77 3.73 24.97
C VAL A 134 -10.87 3.20 24.04
N PHE A 135 -10.54 2.26 23.17
CA PHE A 135 -11.48 1.60 22.25
C PHE A 135 -12.04 0.29 22.80
N SER A 136 -12.12 0.13 24.13
CA SER A 136 -12.77 -1.01 24.76
C SER A 136 -14.29 -0.99 24.52
N MET A 137 -14.94 -2.16 24.55
CA MET A 137 -16.39 -2.28 24.35
C MET A 137 -17.20 -1.38 25.30
N LYS A 138 -16.73 -1.19 26.54
CA LYS A 138 -17.35 -0.28 27.50
C LYS A 138 -17.41 1.15 26.97
N ASN A 139 -16.30 1.68 26.46
CA ASN A 139 -16.24 3.03 25.92
C ASN A 139 -16.97 3.14 24.57
N LEU A 140 -16.89 2.11 23.72
CA LEU A 140 -17.63 2.07 22.45
C LEU A 140 -19.14 2.16 22.66
N ASN A 141 -19.68 1.51 23.70
CA ASN A 141 -21.10 1.59 24.04
C ASN A 141 -21.53 3.03 24.42
N GLU A 142 -20.66 3.80 25.06
CA GLU A 142 -20.94 5.22 25.33
C GLU A 142 -20.93 6.06 24.05
N PHE A 143 -20.10 5.72 23.06
CA PHE A 143 -20.07 6.42 21.76
C PHE A 143 -21.34 6.18 20.94
N VAL A 144 -22.08 5.08 21.16
CA VAL A 144 -23.35 4.82 20.46
C VAL A 144 -24.34 5.96 20.63
N LYS A 145 -24.41 6.58 21.83
CA LYS A 145 -25.27 7.73 22.08
C LYS A 145 -24.93 8.93 21.19
N VAL A 146 -23.63 9.17 21.00
CA VAL A 146 -23.11 10.24 20.13
C VAL A 146 -23.39 9.90 18.68
N PHE A 147 -23.12 8.68 18.24
CA PHE A 147 -23.41 8.25 16.87
C PHE A 147 -24.89 8.38 16.54
N ASN A 148 -25.79 7.94 17.43
CA ASN A 148 -27.23 8.06 17.21
C ASN A 148 -27.65 9.53 17.05
N ARG A 149 -27.15 10.42 17.91
CA ARG A 149 -27.43 11.87 17.80
C ARG A 149 -26.94 12.45 16.47
N GLN A 150 -25.72 12.13 16.06
CA GLN A 150 -25.17 12.64 14.80
C GLN A 150 -25.88 12.05 13.58
N SER A 151 -26.30 10.78 13.63
CA SER A 151 -27.11 10.14 12.60
C SER A 151 -28.48 10.79 12.43
N MET A 152 -29.15 11.16 13.54
CA MET A 152 -30.41 11.90 13.50
C MET A 152 -30.23 13.28 12.85
N ILE A 153 -29.22 14.05 13.28
CA ILE A 153 -28.91 15.36 12.69
C ILE A 153 -28.65 15.22 11.18
N MET A 154 -27.90 14.19 10.78
CA MET A 154 -27.64 13.92 9.37
C MET A 154 -28.94 13.58 8.62
N ALA A 155 -29.82 12.77 9.19
CA ALA A 155 -31.12 12.43 8.59
C ALA A 155 -32.00 13.67 8.42
N ASP A 156 -32.17 14.49 9.46
CA ASP A 156 -32.96 15.73 9.42
C ASP A 156 -32.39 16.73 8.39
N THR A 157 -31.07 16.77 8.24
CA THR A 157 -30.41 17.64 7.25
C THR A 157 -30.65 17.17 5.81
N LEU A 158 -30.76 15.85 5.60
CA LEU A 158 -30.97 15.25 4.29
C LEU A 158 -32.45 15.14 3.91
N GLU A 159 -33.37 15.16 4.88
CA GLU A 159 -34.82 15.05 4.67
C GLU A 159 -35.35 16.06 3.62
N PRO A 160 -34.98 17.36 3.64
CA PRO A 160 -35.41 18.31 2.62
C PRO A 160 -34.87 18.01 1.21
N MET A 161 -33.76 17.27 1.10
CA MET A 161 -33.13 16.90 -0.18
C MET A 161 -33.68 15.59 -0.76
N ALA A 162 -34.46 14.83 0.02
CA ALA A 162 -34.98 13.53 -0.37
C ALA A 162 -36.16 13.60 -1.36
N GLY A 163 -36.58 14.80 -1.78
CA GLY A 163 -37.69 14.99 -2.73
C GLY A 163 -39.06 14.64 -2.13
N GLY A 164 -39.19 14.68 -0.80
CA GLY A 164 -40.46 14.47 -0.10
C GLY A 164 -41.34 15.72 -0.11
N ALA A 165 -41.95 16.00 -1.27
CA ALA A 165 -43.22 16.70 -1.44
C ALA A 165 -43.88 16.23 -2.74
#